data_AF-A0A1Y1WXJ7-F1
#
_entry.id   AF-A0A1Y1WXJ7-F1
#
_cell.length_a   1.000
_cell.length_b   1.000
_cell.length_c   1.000
_cell.angle_alpha   90.00
_cell.angle_beta   90.00
_cell.angle_gamma   90.00
#
_symmetry.space_group_name_H-M   'P 1'
#
loop_
_entity.id
_entity.type
_entity.pdbx_description
1 polymer ?
#
loop_
_entity_poly.entity_id
_entity_poly.type
_entity_poly.pdbx_seq_one_letter_code
_entity_poly.pdbx_strand_id
1 'polypeptide(L)'
;MNVKFLLNTLSLLFLSSPIFALAKGECNELKSFIEDKGLEYDLAITSCRINNDGKIISLNVRNSDDKNKELMEKIESYNNTIKNLLFDGIEISDYYIKIISKFKNLKELYFSSCNYDKKTKYDELKNLKQLNTISFKDYSSNGKPLKEIPEVIYSLSNLKSLTILNQDIDFLSDSIGNLKNLVKFTLGQNKLKKIPENIENLSNLEKLEFKKNEITDIPQKLYNLKKLDFLNLEGNKISEISENIKNLENLTYLNIGDNLLSKFPKNLEKLNNLETLLLGLNKIDDELPESLNDLTKLKRIDLNGNIKITGKILINKNLTRCNYDSNCQLCIPEKLKEEEIPCLQDENNIQFQSCSEINELKEKNNNVKNNNNNNNNDNNNKNNNKSNNNRCGSEKGSCPTGQCCSIYGWCGNTEMHCSISKGCQLEFGECKDSVISTNKRCGSKDGRCPNGQCCSQFGWCGTSPEFCSISEGCQSKFGQCTLIPYSSSSSSSSSSSSSSSLLISINGKCGPKDGICPNGQCCSKYGWCGKGKEYCNTGCQVLYGICN
;
A
#
# COMPACT_ATOMS: atom_id res chain seq x y z
N MET A 1 -6.29 89.78 26.45
CA MET A 1 -5.08 89.33 27.17
C MET A 1 -4.14 88.80 26.08
N ASN A 2 -3.04 89.44 25.64
CA ASN A 2 -2.00 90.19 26.38
C ASN A 2 -1.43 89.33 27.53
N VAL A 3 -0.13 88.99 27.61
CA VAL A 3 1.09 89.79 27.30
C VAL A 3 2.31 88.95 26.83
N LYS A 4 3.21 89.56 26.02
CA LYS A 4 4.56 89.13 25.50
C LYS A 4 4.57 87.97 24.47
N PHE A 5 5.32 87.96 23.35
CA PHE A 5 6.20 88.94 22.65
C PHE A 5 7.69 89.13 23.07
N LEU A 6 8.60 89.11 22.06
CA LEU A 6 10.09 89.31 22.04
C LEU A 6 10.95 88.29 22.83
N LEU A 7 12.11 87.78 22.35
CA LEU A 7 13.01 88.21 21.25
C LEU A 7 13.40 87.09 20.24
N ASN A 8 13.73 87.51 19.02
CA ASN A 8 14.63 86.81 18.07
C ASN A 8 16.11 86.97 18.49
N THR A 9 16.96 85.98 18.19
CA THR A 9 18.24 86.19 17.44
C THR A 9 18.82 84.87 16.92
N LEU A 10 19.40 84.93 15.72
CA LEU A 10 20.13 83.87 15.02
C LEU A 10 21.31 83.28 15.82
N SER A 11 21.56 81.97 15.68
CA SER A 11 22.72 81.46 14.91
C SER A 11 22.66 79.94 14.71
N LEU A 12 23.26 79.45 13.62
CA LEU A 12 23.40 78.03 13.31
C LEU A 12 24.35 77.35 14.30
N LEU A 13 24.14 76.05 14.56
CA LEU A 13 25.16 75.02 14.39
C LEU A 13 24.56 73.61 14.43
N PHE A 14 25.20 72.69 13.71
CA PHE A 14 24.78 71.30 13.57
C PHE A 14 24.89 70.51 14.87
N LEU A 15 23.98 69.56 15.10
CA LEU A 15 24.36 68.18 15.43
C LEU A 15 23.21 67.21 15.18
N SER A 16 23.46 66.25 14.29
CA SER A 16 22.60 65.09 14.05
C SER A 16 22.49 64.19 15.28
N SER A 17 21.29 63.67 15.57
CA SER A 17 21.13 62.44 16.36
C SER A 17 19.97 61.61 15.78
N PRO A 18 20.19 60.34 15.41
CA PRO A 18 19.21 59.56 14.66
C PRO A 18 18.16 58.90 15.57
N ILE A 19 16.89 59.26 15.39
CA ILE A 19 15.76 58.50 15.95
C ILE A 19 15.40 57.37 14.97
N PHE A 20 16.28 56.37 14.87
CA PHE A 20 16.04 55.10 14.17
C PHE A 20 16.70 53.95 14.93
N ALA A 21 16.23 53.71 16.15
CA ALA A 21 16.52 52.48 16.89
C ALA A 21 15.69 51.32 16.33
N LEU A 22 16.00 50.89 15.10
CA LEU A 22 15.52 49.62 14.55
C LEU A 22 16.01 48.48 15.45
N ALA A 23 15.09 47.63 15.92
CA ALA A 23 15.44 46.45 16.71
C ALA A 23 16.30 45.49 15.84
N LYS A 24 17.61 45.46 16.11
CA LYS A 24 18.54 44.52 15.48
C LYS A 24 18.36 43.14 16.11
N GLY A 25 18.06 42.16 15.28
CA GLY A 25 18.08 40.74 15.64
C GLY A 25 18.91 39.95 14.63
N GLU A 26 19.40 38.78 15.03
CA GLU A 26 20.32 37.95 14.27
C GLU A 26 19.78 37.55 12.88
N CYS A 27 18.44 37.50 12.68
CA CYS A 27 17.86 37.30 11.33
C CYS A 27 18.15 38.46 10.36
N ASN A 28 18.18 39.71 10.84
CA ASN A 28 18.53 40.87 10.00
C ASN A 28 20.03 40.85 9.68
N GLU A 29 20.88 40.43 10.63
CA GLU A 29 22.32 40.27 10.41
C GLU A 29 22.62 39.14 9.42
N LEU A 30 21.89 38.03 9.50
CA LEU A 30 21.95 36.94 8.53
C LEU A 30 21.47 37.41 7.15
N LYS A 31 20.42 38.24 7.09
CA LYS A 31 19.93 38.83 5.84
C LYS A 31 20.99 39.71 5.18
N SER A 32 21.56 40.68 5.90
CA SER A 32 22.62 41.53 5.36
C SER A 32 23.83 40.70 4.90
N PHE A 33 24.24 39.68 5.66
CA PHE A 33 25.32 38.78 5.24
C PHE A 33 25.02 38.05 3.91
N ILE A 34 23.79 37.61 3.69
CA ILE A 34 23.41 36.91 2.46
C ILE A 34 23.38 37.89 1.27
N GLU A 35 22.84 39.09 1.49
CA GLU A 35 22.80 40.16 0.48
C GLU A 35 24.21 40.66 0.11
N ASP A 36 25.11 40.83 1.09
CA ASP A 36 26.53 41.18 0.90
C ASP A 36 27.30 40.13 0.07
N LYS A 37 26.83 38.87 0.06
CA LYS A 37 27.38 37.78 -0.75
C LYS A 37 26.76 37.69 -2.15
N GLY A 38 25.88 38.62 -2.52
CA GLY A 38 25.20 38.64 -3.82
C GLY A 38 24.20 37.49 -3.98
N LEU A 39 23.65 36.99 -2.87
CA LEU A 39 22.62 35.95 -2.85
C LEU A 39 21.27 36.58 -2.50
N GLU A 40 20.19 36.04 -3.08
CA GLU A 40 18.83 36.48 -2.77
C GLU A 40 18.35 35.82 -1.47
N TYR A 41 18.03 36.64 -0.46
CA TYR A 41 17.66 36.16 0.88
C TYR A 41 16.50 35.16 0.85
N ASP A 42 15.43 35.48 0.13
CA ASP A 42 14.20 34.68 0.11
C ASP A 42 14.36 33.36 -0.67
N LEU A 43 15.41 33.23 -1.49
CA LEU A 43 15.81 31.94 -2.09
C LEU A 43 16.62 31.07 -1.12
N ALA A 44 17.46 31.70 -0.29
CA ALA A 44 18.36 31.02 0.64
C ALA A 44 17.71 30.63 1.98
N ILE A 45 16.81 31.48 2.51
CA ILE A 45 16.18 31.34 3.82
C ILE A 45 14.67 31.54 3.70
N THR A 46 13.89 30.47 3.82
CA THR A 46 12.42 30.53 3.69
C THR A 46 11.69 30.86 5.00
N SER A 47 12.39 30.83 6.13
CA SER A 47 11.87 31.23 7.44
C SER A 47 13.02 31.41 8.44
N CYS A 48 13.04 32.55 9.14
CA CYS A 48 13.94 32.82 10.25
C CYS A 48 13.12 33.33 11.45
N ARG A 49 13.30 32.73 12.63
CA ARG A 49 12.60 33.14 13.87
C ARG A 49 13.57 33.36 15.01
N ILE A 50 13.37 34.47 15.73
CA ILE A 50 14.17 34.89 16.89
C ILE A 50 13.42 34.70 18.21
N ASN A 51 14.16 34.70 19.33
CA ASN A 51 13.62 34.87 20.67
C ASN A 51 13.56 36.36 21.08
N ASN A 52 13.12 36.62 22.32
CA ASN A 52 13.04 37.97 22.89
C ASN A 52 14.40 38.70 22.99
N ASP A 53 15.51 37.97 23.01
CA ASP A 53 16.87 38.53 23.05
C ASP A 53 17.41 38.85 21.63
N GLY A 54 16.57 38.71 20.60
CA GLY A 54 16.95 38.93 19.20
C GLY A 54 17.69 37.76 18.53
N LYS A 55 17.82 36.60 19.19
CA LYS A 55 18.67 35.47 18.73
C LYS A 55 17.89 34.41 17.97
N ILE A 56 18.45 33.84 16.91
CA ILE A 56 17.79 32.82 16.06
C ILE A 56 17.55 31.54 16.88
N ILE A 57 16.30 31.08 16.86
CA ILE A 57 15.87 29.81 17.48
C ILE A 57 15.35 28.80 16.46
N SER A 58 14.90 29.26 15.29
CA SER A 58 14.41 28.42 14.20
C SER A 58 14.85 28.98 12.85
N LEU A 59 15.34 28.11 11.97
CA LEU A 59 15.80 28.49 10.63
C LEU A 59 15.42 27.43 9.59
N ASN A 60 14.90 27.87 8.44
CA ASN A 60 14.68 27.05 7.26
C ASN A 60 15.63 27.53 6.16
N VAL A 61 16.54 26.65 5.74
CA VAL A 61 17.60 26.90 4.76
C VAL A 61 17.26 26.16 3.47
N ARG A 62 17.41 26.81 2.31
CA ARG A 62 17.11 26.23 0.99
C ARG A 62 18.24 26.56 0.03
N ASN A 63 18.71 25.61 -0.78
CA ASN A 63 19.64 25.91 -1.88
C ASN A 63 19.79 24.75 -2.89
N SER A 64 20.11 25.09 -4.14
CA SER A 64 20.51 24.20 -5.23
C SER A 64 21.96 24.37 -5.73
N ASP A 65 22.73 25.36 -5.24
CA ASP A 65 24.07 25.72 -5.77
C ASP A 65 25.23 25.64 -4.76
N ASP A 66 26.44 25.33 -5.27
CA ASP A 66 27.70 25.09 -4.54
C ASP A 66 28.26 26.27 -3.71
N LYS A 67 27.70 27.48 -3.82
CA LYS A 67 28.18 28.69 -3.11
C LYS A 67 27.93 28.67 -1.59
N ASN A 68 27.36 27.58 -1.07
CA ASN A 68 26.65 27.55 0.21
C ASN A 68 27.51 27.38 1.48
N LYS A 69 28.82 27.14 1.34
CA LYS A 69 29.72 26.86 2.49
C LYS A 69 29.80 28.03 3.46
N GLU A 70 30.01 29.25 2.95
CA GLU A 70 30.09 30.46 3.77
C GLU A 70 28.77 30.76 4.50
N LEU A 71 27.62 30.46 3.87
CA LEU A 71 26.31 30.57 4.52
C LEU A 71 26.18 29.55 5.65
N MET A 72 26.59 28.30 5.45
CA MET A 72 26.57 27.28 6.50
C MET A 72 27.50 27.62 7.67
N GLU A 73 28.66 28.21 7.40
CA GLU A 73 29.58 28.71 8.44
C GLU A 73 29.00 29.91 9.19
N LYS A 74 28.30 30.82 8.51
CA LYS A 74 27.55 31.90 9.17
C LYS A 74 26.41 31.33 10.04
N ILE A 75 25.68 30.33 9.56
CA ILE A 75 24.60 29.67 10.32
C ILE A 75 25.18 28.90 11.53
N GLU A 76 26.37 28.30 11.40
CA GLU A 76 27.11 27.68 12.50
C GLU A 76 27.38 28.66 13.64
N SER A 77 27.59 29.96 13.38
CA SER A 77 27.82 30.94 14.45
C SER A 77 26.66 31.03 15.47
N TYR A 78 25.45 30.61 15.07
CA TYR A 78 24.25 30.55 15.90
C TYR A 78 24.00 29.17 16.56
N ASN A 79 24.98 28.27 16.57
CA ASN A 79 24.84 26.88 17.05
C ASN A 79 24.43 26.72 18.53
N ASN A 80 24.57 27.77 19.34
CA ASN A 80 24.21 27.76 20.77
C ASN A 80 22.74 28.18 21.01
N THR A 81 22.01 28.71 20.02
CA THR A 81 20.65 29.25 20.19
C THR A 81 19.60 28.53 19.35
N ILE A 82 19.98 28.08 18.15
CA ILE A 82 19.08 27.36 17.23
C ILE A 82 18.65 26.02 17.85
N LYS A 83 17.32 25.83 17.87
CA LYS A 83 16.64 24.62 18.37
C LYS A 83 16.01 23.82 17.24
N ASN A 84 15.55 24.51 16.19
CA ASN A 84 14.85 23.90 15.06
C ASN A 84 15.56 24.30 13.76
N LEU A 85 15.97 23.30 12.97
CA LEU A 85 16.69 23.53 11.71
C LEU A 85 16.07 22.68 10.60
N LEU A 86 15.69 23.33 9.50
CA LEU A 86 15.17 22.68 8.30
C LEU A 86 16.08 22.98 7.12
N PHE A 87 16.37 21.94 6.34
CA PHE A 87 17.05 22.02 5.04
C PHE A 87 16.07 21.62 3.95
N ASP A 88 15.96 22.42 2.88
CA ASP A 88 15.09 22.18 1.74
C ASP A 88 15.89 22.16 0.41
N GLY A 89 15.77 21.09 -0.37
CA GLY A 89 16.40 20.97 -1.70
C GLY A 89 17.91 20.76 -1.74
N ILE A 90 18.57 20.65 -0.57
CA ILE A 90 20.04 20.69 -0.44
C ILE A 90 20.68 19.30 -0.61
N GLU A 91 21.88 19.25 -1.21
CA GLU A 91 22.72 18.05 -1.20
C GLU A 91 23.43 17.87 0.15
N ILE A 92 23.05 16.82 0.86
CA ILE A 92 23.59 16.46 2.17
C ILE A 92 24.88 15.66 1.98
N SER A 93 25.95 16.16 2.58
CA SER A 93 27.30 15.58 2.56
C SER A 93 27.99 15.68 3.94
N ASP A 94 29.13 15.01 4.11
CA ASP A 94 29.94 15.00 5.34
C ASP A 94 30.16 16.41 5.94
N TYR A 95 30.33 17.42 5.08
CA TYR A 95 30.51 18.82 5.50
C TYR A 95 29.27 19.37 6.23
N TYR A 96 28.08 19.18 5.67
CA TYR A 96 26.84 19.62 6.31
C TYR A 96 26.60 18.87 7.62
N ILE A 97 26.79 17.56 7.65
CA ILE A 97 26.65 16.75 8.88
C ILE A 97 27.60 17.25 9.97
N LYS A 98 28.85 17.56 9.63
CA LYS A 98 29.87 18.08 10.56
C LYS A 98 29.59 19.50 11.08
N ILE A 99 28.87 20.32 10.31
CA ILE A 99 28.38 21.61 10.79
C ILE A 99 27.17 21.40 11.71
N ILE A 100 26.19 20.61 11.27
CA ILE A 100 24.97 20.29 12.03
C ILE A 100 25.32 19.66 13.39
N SER A 101 26.34 18.80 13.48
CA SER A 101 26.75 18.13 14.72
C SER A 101 27.16 19.08 15.86
N LYS A 102 27.45 20.35 15.55
CA LYS A 102 27.86 21.39 16.52
C LYS A 102 26.69 22.09 17.22
N PHE A 103 25.44 21.87 16.78
CA PHE A 103 24.25 22.56 17.30
C PHE A 103 23.79 21.95 18.63
N LYS A 104 24.41 22.38 19.72
CA LYS A 104 24.27 21.81 21.09
C LYS A 104 22.84 21.79 21.62
N ASN A 105 22.02 22.76 21.19
CA ASN A 105 20.64 22.96 21.62
C ASN A 105 19.60 22.51 20.58
N LEU A 106 20.02 21.83 19.50
CA LEU A 106 19.12 21.34 18.47
C LEU A 106 18.18 20.26 19.02
N LYS A 107 16.89 20.47 18.81
CA LYS A 107 15.77 19.62 19.23
C LYS A 107 15.08 18.97 18.05
N GLU A 108 14.99 19.70 16.94
CA GLU A 108 14.27 19.29 15.74
C GLU A 108 15.14 19.54 14.50
N LEU A 109 15.31 18.50 13.67
CA LEU A 109 16.11 18.54 12.45
C LEU A 109 15.29 17.95 11.28
N TYR A 110 15.09 18.75 10.24
CA TYR A 110 14.28 18.39 9.08
C TYR A 110 15.11 18.47 7.79
N PHE A 111 15.00 17.44 6.97
CA PHE A 111 15.48 17.40 5.59
C PHE A 111 14.26 17.21 4.68
N SER A 112 14.07 18.13 3.74
CA SER A 112 12.94 18.26 2.82
C SER A 112 13.47 18.33 1.39
N SER A 113 12.98 17.51 0.47
CA SER A 113 13.42 17.47 -0.93
C SER A 113 14.96 17.37 -1.11
N CYS A 114 15.68 16.93 -0.09
CA CYS A 114 17.14 16.91 -0.07
C CYS A 114 17.70 15.75 -0.90
N ASN A 115 18.95 15.90 -1.34
CA ASN A 115 19.68 14.87 -2.08
C ASN A 115 20.71 14.23 -1.16
N TYR A 116 20.77 12.90 -1.13
CA TYR A 116 21.68 12.18 -0.24
C TYR A 116 22.77 11.46 -1.04
N ASP A 117 24.05 11.82 -0.85
CA ASP A 117 25.15 11.00 -1.37
C ASP A 117 25.30 9.74 -0.49
N LYS A 118 25.38 8.57 -1.13
CA LYS A 118 25.60 7.26 -0.50
C LYS A 118 26.92 7.19 0.28
N LYS A 119 27.89 8.07 -0.01
CA LYS A 119 29.15 8.15 0.75
C LYS A 119 29.03 8.95 2.06
N THR A 120 27.91 9.65 2.28
CA THR A 120 27.75 10.57 3.41
C THR A 120 27.81 9.85 4.74
N LYS A 121 28.69 10.31 5.62
CA LYS A 121 28.87 9.80 6.98
C LYS A 121 28.02 10.59 7.95
N TYR A 122 27.03 9.93 8.54
CA TYR A 122 26.12 10.54 9.50
C TYR A 122 26.65 10.45 10.95
N ASP A 123 27.78 9.78 11.20
CA ASP A 123 28.29 9.42 12.54
C ASP A 123 28.36 10.56 13.55
N GLU A 124 28.60 11.79 13.12
CA GLU A 124 28.67 12.95 14.01
C GLU A 124 27.29 13.38 14.58
N LEU A 125 26.17 12.97 13.97
CA LEU A 125 24.82 13.29 14.49
C LEU A 125 24.60 12.74 15.90
N LYS A 126 25.36 11.74 16.36
CA LYS A 126 25.37 11.27 17.75
C LYS A 126 25.72 12.36 18.78
N ASN A 127 26.30 13.48 18.35
CA ASN A 127 26.63 14.62 19.20
C ASN A 127 25.39 15.46 19.58
N LEU A 128 24.29 15.33 18.84
CA LEU A 128 23.04 16.08 19.03
C LEU A 128 22.22 15.55 20.23
N LYS A 129 22.74 15.73 21.44
CA LYS A 129 22.16 15.12 22.66
C LYS A 129 20.74 15.59 23.01
N GLN A 130 20.28 16.72 22.48
CA GLN A 130 18.92 17.23 22.70
C GLN A 130 17.92 16.88 21.58
N LEU A 131 18.37 16.23 20.50
CA LEU A 131 17.54 15.94 19.35
C LEU A 131 16.44 14.94 19.73
N ASN A 132 15.19 15.37 19.58
CA ASN A 132 14.01 14.57 19.84
C ASN A 132 13.18 14.32 18.57
N THR A 133 13.38 15.12 17.52
CA THR A 133 12.70 14.94 16.23
C THR A 133 13.71 14.99 15.09
N ILE A 134 13.69 13.96 14.23
CA ILE A 134 14.41 13.97 12.96
C ILE A 134 13.49 13.52 11.82
N SER A 135 13.61 14.19 10.68
CA SER A 135 12.74 13.98 9.53
C SER A 135 13.52 13.99 8.22
N PHE A 136 13.27 13.01 7.37
CA PHE A 136 13.74 12.94 5.98
C PHE A 136 12.51 12.82 5.08
N LYS A 137 12.22 13.80 4.24
CA LYS A 137 11.01 13.82 3.39
C LYS A 137 11.37 14.21 1.98
N ASP A 138 10.95 13.39 1.03
CA ASP A 138 11.12 13.62 -0.40
C ASP A 138 12.60 13.83 -0.82
N TYR A 139 12.82 13.91 -2.12
CA TYR A 139 14.08 14.28 -2.73
C TYR A 139 13.75 15.11 -3.99
N SER A 140 14.66 15.97 -4.41
CA SER A 140 14.45 16.80 -5.61
C SER A 140 14.24 15.93 -6.86
N SER A 141 13.69 16.49 -7.95
CA SER A 141 13.33 15.71 -9.15
C SER A 141 14.51 14.97 -9.82
N ASN A 142 15.75 15.46 -9.65
CA ASN A 142 16.99 14.82 -10.09
C ASN A 142 17.83 14.28 -8.92
N GLY A 143 17.23 14.29 -7.73
CA GLY A 143 17.84 13.94 -6.46
C GLY A 143 18.01 12.44 -6.25
N LYS A 144 18.79 12.11 -5.23
CA LYS A 144 18.97 10.74 -4.76
C LYS A 144 18.26 10.58 -3.42
N PRO A 145 17.39 9.57 -3.25
CA PRO A 145 16.80 9.25 -1.96
C PRO A 145 17.85 8.69 -0.98
N LEU A 146 17.51 8.70 0.31
CA LEU A 146 18.35 8.22 1.39
C LEU A 146 18.65 6.70 1.32
N LYS A 147 17.68 5.89 0.86
CA LYS A 147 17.71 4.42 0.67
C LYS A 147 17.91 3.55 1.93
N GLU A 148 18.72 3.99 2.89
CA GLU A 148 18.96 3.27 4.14
C GLU A 148 18.95 4.26 5.32
N ILE A 149 18.32 3.89 6.44
CA ILE A 149 18.36 4.73 7.64
C ILE A 149 19.79 4.63 8.23
N PRO A 150 20.54 5.74 8.37
CA PRO A 150 21.91 5.67 8.86
C PRO A 150 21.98 5.11 10.28
N GLU A 151 22.86 4.14 10.55
CA GLU A 151 22.90 3.40 11.83
C GLU A 151 23.02 4.31 13.08
N VAL A 152 23.68 5.47 12.94
CA VAL A 152 23.76 6.49 14.00
C VAL A 152 22.39 6.94 14.51
N ILE A 153 21.35 6.94 13.67
CA ILE A 153 19.99 7.35 14.04
C ILE A 153 19.45 6.44 15.14
N TYR A 154 19.70 5.12 15.07
CA TYR A 154 19.30 4.17 16.10
C TYR A 154 20.00 4.37 17.46
N SER A 155 21.11 5.14 17.50
CA SER A 155 21.81 5.51 18.73
C SER A 155 21.25 6.76 19.44
N LEU A 156 20.31 7.48 18.79
CA LEU A 156 19.74 8.72 19.31
C LEU A 156 18.68 8.44 20.38
N SER A 157 19.12 8.08 21.58
CA SER A 157 18.25 7.64 22.68
C SER A 157 17.17 8.65 23.12
N ASN A 158 17.33 9.94 22.83
CA ASN A 158 16.34 10.98 23.15
C ASN A 158 15.29 11.21 22.03
N LEU A 159 15.38 10.47 20.92
CA LEU A 159 14.46 10.60 19.80
C LEU A 159 13.04 10.15 20.16
N LYS A 160 12.08 11.05 19.97
CA LYS A 160 10.63 10.87 20.19
C LYS A 160 9.84 10.78 18.88
N SER A 161 10.34 11.41 17.82
CA SER A 161 9.70 11.42 16.51
C SER A 161 10.71 11.13 15.40
N LEU A 162 10.46 10.07 14.64
CA LEU A 162 11.19 9.72 13.43
C LEU A 162 10.23 9.76 12.25
N THR A 163 10.56 10.53 11.22
CA THR A 163 9.76 10.61 9.99
C THR A 163 10.66 10.37 8.78
N ILE A 164 10.31 9.40 7.95
CA ILE A 164 11.02 9.07 6.72
C ILE A 164 9.97 8.85 5.63
N LEU A 165 9.79 9.83 4.74
CA LEU A 165 8.81 9.81 3.67
C LEU A 165 9.49 9.88 2.31
N ASN A 166 9.09 9.00 1.39
CA ASN A 166 9.55 9.05 0.00
C ASN A 166 11.09 9.01 -0.10
N GLN A 167 11.70 7.97 0.50
CA GLN A 167 13.15 7.79 0.61
C GLN A 167 13.64 6.43 0.11
N ASP A 168 12.82 5.68 -0.63
CA ASP A 168 13.19 4.38 -1.21
C ASP A 168 13.65 3.31 -0.20
N ILE A 169 13.32 3.45 1.10
CA ILE A 169 13.69 2.49 2.15
C ILE A 169 12.99 1.15 1.89
N ASP A 170 13.75 0.07 1.66
CA ASP A 170 13.20 -1.29 1.47
C ASP A 170 13.40 -2.21 2.67
N PHE A 171 14.30 -1.84 3.59
CA PHE A 171 14.67 -2.59 4.80
C PHE A 171 14.70 -1.69 6.05
N LEU A 172 14.29 -2.26 7.19
CA LEU A 172 14.34 -1.63 8.50
C LEU A 172 15.13 -2.54 9.45
N SER A 173 16.23 -2.02 10.00
CA SER A 173 17.15 -2.77 10.87
C SER A 173 16.52 -3.10 12.22
N ASP A 174 16.86 -4.27 12.78
CA ASP A 174 16.51 -4.67 14.16
C ASP A 174 17.04 -3.67 15.22
N SER A 175 18.05 -2.86 14.85
CA SER A 175 18.53 -1.70 15.62
C SER A 175 17.42 -0.68 15.93
N ILE A 176 16.28 -0.67 15.20
CA ILE A 176 15.15 0.21 15.50
C ILE A 176 14.67 0.11 16.95
N GLY A 177 14.74 -1.09 17.55
CA GLY A 177 14.35 -1.34 18.94
C GLY A 177 15.20 -0.60 19.99
N ASN A 178 16.31 0.03 19.59
CA ASN A 178 17.12 0.88 20.47
C ASN A 178 16.43 2.23 20.78
N LEU A 179 15.49 2.68 19.94
CA LEU A 179 14.77 3.95 20.07
C LEU A 179 13.63 3.88 21.11
N LYS A 180 13.95 3.47 22.34
CA LYS A 180 12.96 3.19 23.40
C LYS A 180 12.08 4.39 23.81
N ASN A 181 12.49 5.62 23.48
CA ASN A 181 11.74 6.84 23.74
C ASN A 181 10.89 7.32 22.55
N LEU A 182 10.85 6.55 21.45
CA LEU A 182 10.08 6.90 20.25
C LEU A 182 8.57 6.82 20.54
N VAL A 183 7.88 7.92 20.26
CA VAL A 183 6.43 8.10 20.43
C VAL A 183 5.72 8.08 19.08
N LYS A 184 6.35 8.65 18.05
CA LYS A 184 5.85 8.66 16.67
C LYS A 184 6.90 8.10 15.70
N PHE A 185 6.46 7.16 14.86
CA PHE A 185 7.25 6.65 13.75
C PHE A 185 6.42 6.66 12.45
N THR A 186 6.83 7.49 11.50
CA THR A 186 6.27 7.55 10.14
C THR A 186 7.32 7.07 9.14
N LEU A 187 7.00 6.05 8.34
CA LEU A 187 7.88 5.45 7.30
C LEU A 187 7.12 5.30 5.97
N GLY A 188 6.17 6.18 5.68
CA GLY A 188 5.28 6.05 4.53
C GLY A 188 5.91 6.39 3.17
N GLN A 189 5.28 5.93 2.08
CA GLN A 189 5.76 6.13 0.69
C GLN A 189 7.18 5.60 0.47
N ASN A 190 7.49 4.40 0.99
CA ASN A 190 8.78 3.73 0.77
C ASN A 190 8.54 2.35 0.12
N LYS A 191 9.53 1.46 0.20
CA LYS A 191 9.54 0.13 -0.42
C LYS A 191 9.61 -0.99 0.63
N LEU A 192 9.27 -0.68 1.90
CA LEU A 192 9.47 -1.59 3.03
C LEU A 192 8.62 -2.84 2.85
N LYS A 193 9.25 -4.01 2.93
CA LYS A 193 8.57 -5.31 2.74
C LYS A 193 8.19 -6.01 4.05
N LYS A 194 8.90 -5.71 5.14
CA LYS A 194 8.71 -6.35 6.45
C LYS A 194 8.95 -5.37 7.58
N ILE A 195 8.17 -5.50 8.64
CA ILE A 195 8.43 -4.85 9.92
C ILE A 195 9.27 -5.83 10.77
N PRO A 196 10.38 -5.40 11.40
CA PRO A 196 11.19 -6.28 12.24
C PRO A 196 10.49 -6.65 13.56
N GLU A 197 10.75 -7.83 14.09
CA GLU A 197 10.16 -8.29 15.37
C GLU A 197 10.56 -7.38 16.54
N ASN A 198 11.77 -6.77 16.47
CA ASN A 198 12.28 -5.82 17.45
C ASN A 198 11.44 -4.53 17.59
N ILE A 199 10.41 -4.33 16.77
CA ILE A 199 9.46 -3.22 16.89
C ILE A 199 8.80 -3.17 18.29
N GLU A 200 8.61 -4.31 18.97
CA GLU A 200 8.02 -4.36 20.33
C GLU A 200 8.81 -3.58 21.38
N ASN A 201 10.12 -3.36 21.16
CA ASN A 201 10.98 -2.62 22.08
C ASN A 201 10.66 -1.11 22.10
N LEU A 202 9.87 -0.62 21.15
CA LEU A 202 9.34 0.75 21.11
C LEU A 202 8.16 0.92 22.08
N SER A 203 8.36 0.58 23.37
CA SER A 203 7.29 0.53 24.39
C SER A 203 6.62 1.88 24.72
N ASN A 204 7.15 2.99 24.18
CA ASN A 204 6.56 4.31 24.23
C ASN A 204 5.80 4.73 22.95
N LEU A 205 5.73 3.86 21.94
CA LEU A 205 5.15 4.22 20.64
C LEU A 205 3.63 4.35 20.73
N GLU A 206 3.14 5.54 20.40
CA GLU A 206 1.72 5.88 20.30
C GLU A 206 1.27 5.82 18.83
N LYS A 207 2.13 6.24 17.88
CA LYS A 207 1.73 6.45 16.47
C LYS A 207 2.67 5.76 15.48
N LEU A 208 2.13 4.83 14.69
CA LEU A 208 2.83 4.09 13.64
C LEU A 208 2.14 4.31 12.29
N GLU A 209 2.86 4.90 11.34
CA GLU A 209 2.33 5.24 10.01
C GLU A 209 3.27 4.73 8.90
N PHE A 210 3.02 3.52 8.41
CA PHE A 210 3.80 2.83 7.37
C PHE A 210 3.01 2.71 6.05
N LYS A 211 2.12 3.67 5.77
CA LYS A 211 1.29 3.68 4.56
C LYS A 211 2.12 3.74 3.26
N LYS A 212 1.61 3.19 2.16
CA LYS A 212 2.24 3.22 0.82
C LYS A 212 3.64 2.60 0.87
N ASN A 213 3.67 1.31 1.16
CA ASN A 213 4.86 0.47 1.22
C ASN A 213 4.59 -0.88 0.51
N GLU A 214 5.46 -1.87 0.70
CA GLU A 214 5.31 -3.21 0.14
C GLU A 214 5.11 -4.30 1.21
N ILE A 215 4.59 -3.93 2.40
CA ILE A 215 4.50 -4.83 3.56
C ILE A 215 3.53 -5.96 3.26
N THR A 216 3.99 -7.21 3.37
CA THR A 216 3.15 -8.41 3.20
C THR A 216 2.59 -8.92 4.53
N ASP A 217 3.38 -8.86 5.59
CA ASP A 217 3.10 -9.51 6.87
C ASP A 217 3.29 -8.56 8.04
N ILE A 218 2.42 -8.66 9.06
CA ILE A 218 2.55 -7.94 10.33
C ILE A 218 3.17 -8.89 11.37
N PRO A 219 4.36 -8.58 11.93
CA PRO A 219 5.00 -9.41 12.94
C PRO A 219 4.13 -9.51 14.20
N GLN A 220 4.12 -10.69 14.83
CA GLN A 220 3.33 -10.92 16.04
C GLN A 220 3.74 -9.99 17.19
N LYS A 221 5.00 -9.56 17.20
CA LYS A 221 5.52 -8.62 18.20
C LYS A 221 4.98 -7.19 18.06
N LEU A 222 4.44 -6.77 16.91
CA LEU A 222 3.79 -5.45 16.79
C LEU A 222 2.57 -5.31 17.73
N TYR A 223 1.84 -6.41 17.97
CA TYR A 223 0.67 -6.41 18.87
C TYR A 223 1.03 -6.26 20.36
N ASN A 224 2.31 -6.21 20.71
CA ASN A 224 2.80 -5.91 22.07
C ASN A 224 2.91 -4.40 22.36
N LEU A 225 2.69 -3.53 21.37
CA LEU A 225 2.76 -2.07 21.51
C LEU A 225 1.54 -1.50 22.26
N LYS A 226 1.50 -1.70 23.58
CA LYS A 226 0.36 -1.36 24.45
C LYS A 226 -0.03 0.13 24.49
N LYS A 227 0.83 1.05 24.05
CA LYS A 227 0.50 2.49 23.97
C LYS A 227 -0.02 2.94 22.61
N LEU A 228 -0.06 2.07 21.60
CA LEU A 228 -0.39 2.46 20.24
C LEU A 228 -1.85 2.95 20.13
N ASP A 229 -2.02 4.25 19.85
CA ASP A 229 -3.31 4.93 19.65
C ASP A 229 -3.70 5.02 18.16
N PHE A 230 -2.69 4.97 17.28
CA PHE A 230 -2.83 5.20 15.83
C PHE A 230 -1.97 4.22 15.04
N LEU A 231 -2.63 3.39 14.21
CA LEU A 231 -1.99 2.47 13.27
C LEU A 231 -2.50 2.74 11.84
N ASN A 232 -1.59 3.13 10.96
CA ASN A 232 -1.88 3.30 9.53
C ASN A 232 -0.93 2.46 8.67
N LEU A 233 -1.51 1.47 7.99
CA LEU A 233 -0.89 0.52 7.06
C LEU A 233 -1.53 0.58 5.66
N GLU A 234 -2.24 1.66 5.33
CA GLU A 234 -2.90 1.89 4.03
C GLU A 234 -1.92 1.71 2.85
N GLY A 235 -2.33 1.11 1.74
CA GLY A 235 -1.47 1.01 0.54
C GLY A 235 -0.30 0.07 0.76
N ASN A 236 -0.59 -1.19 1.08
CA ASN A 236 0.39 -2.24 1.30
C ASN A 236 -0.05 -3.55 0.61
N LYS A 237 0.63 -4.66 0.91
CA LYS A 237 0.38 -5.98 0.32
C LYS A 237 -0.15 -6.97 1.37
N ILE A 238 -0.80 -6.47 2.42
CA ILE A 238 -1.23 -7.27 3.57
C ILE A 238 -2.47 -8.08 3.21
N SER A 239 -2.38 -9.41 3.30
CA SER A 239 -3.48 -10.34 2.98
C SER A 239 -4.27 -10.81 4.20
N GLU A 240 -3.70 -10.71 5.40
CA GLU A 240 -4.35 -11.10 6.65
C GLU A 240 -3.95 -10.19 7.82
N ILE A 241 -4.83 -10.10 8.82
CA ILE A 241 -4.57 -9.45 10.10
C ILE A 241 -4.75 -10.51 11.19
N SER A 242 -3.77 -10.61 12.07
CA SER A 242 -3.82 -11.60 13.15
C SER A 242 -4.90 -11.25 14.16
N GLU A 243 -5.54 -12.28 14.71
CA GLU A 243 -6.53 -12.14 15.78
C GLU A 243 -5.97 -11.51 17.09
N ASN A 244 -4.65 -11.35 17.16
CA ASN A 244 -3.91 -10.61 18.19
C ASN A 244 -4.04 -9.08 18.04
N ILE A 245 -4.70 -8.55 17.00
CA ILE A 245 -5.06 -7.13 16.89
C ILE A 245 -5.76 -6.63 18.17
N LYS A 246 -6.58 -7.49 18.81
CA LYS A 246 -7.24 -7.27 20.12
C LYS A 246 -6.31 -6.80 21.25
N ASN A 247 -5.01 -7.08 21.15
CA ASN A 247 -4.02 -6.72 22.17
C ASN A 247 -3.64 -5.23 22.12
N LEU A 248 -3.98 -4.50 21.05
CA LEU A 248 -3.80 -3.06 20.91
C LEU A 248 -4.97 -2.30 21.58
N GLU A 249 -5.12 -2.49 22.89
CA GLU A 249 -6.29 -2.06 23.67
C GLU A 249 -6.54 -0.54 23.64
N ASN A 250 -5.50 0.27 23.41
CA ASN A 250 -5.57 1.73 23.33
C ASN A 250 -5.82 2.27 21.90
N LEU A 251 -5.97 1.40 20.90
CA LEU A 251 -6.06 1.82 19.50
C LEU A 251 -7.37 2.59 19.23
N THR A 252 -7.23 3.84 18.77
CA THR A 252 -8.33 4.74 18.42
C THR A 252 -8.52 4.86 16.91
N TYR A 253 -7.45 4.66 16.14
CA TYR A 253 -7.45 4.77 14.68
C TYR A 253 -6.76 3.56 14.06
N LEU A 254 -7.47 2.83 13.21
CA LEU A 254 -6.95 1.74 12.41
C LEU A 254 -7.27 1.97 10.93
N ASN A 255 -6.23 2.11 10.11
CA ASN A 255 -6.34 2.17 8.65
C ASN A 255 -5.52 1.06 8.02
N ILE A 256 -6.22 0.15 7.34
CA ILE A 256 -5.65 -0.95 6.54
C ILE A 256 -6.36 -0.95 5.16
N GLY A 257 -6.72 0.24 4.65
CA GLY A 257 -7.25 0.37 3.29
C GLY A 257 -6.19 0.08 2.23
N ASP A 258 -6.58 -0.07 0.96
CA ASP A 258 -5.66 -0.29 -0.18
C ASP A 258 -4.67 -1.43 0.10
N ASN A 259 -5.22 -2.64 0.31
CA ASN A 259 -4.50 -3.84 0.73
C ASN A 259 -5.13 -5.10 0.09
N LEU A 260 -4.73 -6.30 0.53
CA LEU A 260 -5.13 -7.58 -0.07
C LEU A 260 -6.04 -8.42 0.84
N LEU A 261 -6.66 -7.82 1.86
CA LEU A 261 -7.51 -8.54 2.83
C LEU A 261 -8.70 -9.20 2.12
N SER A 262 -8.87 -10.51 2.29
CA SER A 262 -10.00 -11.27 1.71
C SER A 262 -11.19 -11.45 2.65
N LYS A 263 -11.01 -11.14 3.94
CA LYS A 263 -11.97 -11.34 5.03
C LYS A 263 -11.86 -10.24 6.07
N PHE A 264 -12.88 -10.10 6.92
CA PHE A 264 -12.79 -9.21 8.07
C PHE A 264 -11.79 -9.73 9.12
N PRO A 265 -10.92 -8.87 9.69
CA PRO A 265 -10.09 -9.24 10.82
C PRO A 265 -10.91 -9.73 12.03
N LYS A 266 -10.47 -10.82 12.66
CA LYS A 266 -11.12 -11.36 13.87
C LYS A 266 -10.83 -10.50 15.10
N ASN A 267 -11.76 -10.51 16.05
CA ASN A 267 -11.67 -9.81 17.35
C ASN A 267 -11.59 -8.28 17.25
N LEU A 268 -12.04 -7.66 16.14
CA LEU A 268 -12.11 -6.19 16.04
C LEU A 268 -13.02 -5.57 17.10
N GLU A 269 -14.07 -6.28 17.51
CA GLU A 269 -14.99 -5.85 18.57
C GLU A 269 -14.34 -5.73 19.96
N LYS A 270 -13.11 -6.24 20.13
CA LYS A 270 -12.33 -6.08 21.36
C LYS A 270 -11.57 -4.76 21.44
N LEU A 271 -11.49 -4.00 20.35
CA LEU A 271 -10.86 -2.68 20.29
C LEU A 271 -11.79 -1.60 20.86
N ASN A 272 -12.11 -1.68 22.15
CA ASN A 272 -13.11 -0.84 22.84
C ASN A 272 -12.86 0.68 22.73
N ASN A 273 -11.64 1.10 22.36
CA ASN A 273 -11.26 2.49 22.16
C ASN A 273 -11.33 2.97 20.70
N LEU A 274 -11.65 2.09 19.74
CA LEU A 274 -11.58 2.39 18.31
C LEU A 274 -12.65 3.39 17.89
N GLU A 275 -12.22 4.52 17.32
CA GLU A 275 -13.08 5.58 16.80
C GLU A 275 -13.17 5.58 15.28
N THR A 276 -12.13 5.10 14.58
CA THR A 276 -12.05 5.06 13.12
C THR A 276 -11.47 3.73 12.63
N LEU A 277 -12.22 3.04 11.76
CA LEU A 277 -11.83 1.81 11.09
C LEU A 277 -11.92 1.98 9.57
N LEU A 278 -10.79 1.95 8.86
CA LEU A 278 -10.74 2.06 7.41
C LEU A 278 -10.22 0.75 6.80
N LEU A 279 -11.06 0.11 5.98
CA LEU A 279 -10.83 -1.17 5.29
C LEU A 279 -11.20 -1.10 3.79
N GLY A 280 -11.48 0.09 3.25
CA GLY A 280 -11.77 0.27 1.82
C GLY A 280 -10.61 -0.11 0.91
N LEU A 281 -10.87 -0.33 -0.39
CA LEU A 281 -9.90 -0.77 -1.39
C LEU A 281 -9.18 -2.08 -0.99
N ASN A 282 -9.95 -3.06 -0.49
CA ASN A 282 -9.45 -4.41 -0.18
C ASN A 282 -10.15 -5.45 -1.07
N LYS A 283 -9.97 -6.74 -0.75
CA LYS A 283 -10.53 -7.88 -1.49
C LYS A 283 -11.60 -8.64 -0.70
N ILE A 284 -12.29 -7.97 0.23
CA ILE A 284 -13.19 -8.65 1.17
C ILE A 284 -14.41 -9.22 0.42
N ASP A 285 -14.58 -10.55 0.52
CA ASP A 285 -15.75 -11.34 0.09
C ASP A 285 -16.21 -12.15 1.31
N ASP A 286 -16.90 -11.46 2.22
CA ASP A 286 -17.17 -11.93 3.60
C ASP A 286 -18.40 -11.21 4.18
N GLU A 287 -18.99 -11.77 5.23
CA GLU A 287 -20.12 -11.16 5.92
C GLU A 287 -19.66 -10.07 6.90
N LEU A 288 -20.32 -8.90 6.87
CA LEU A 288 -20.04 -7.77 7.75
C LEU A 288 -20.33 -8.18 9.22
N PRO A 289 -19.34 -8.24 10.12
CA PRO A 289 -19.58 -8.79 11.46
C PRO A 289 -20.49 -7.88 12.29
N GLU A 290 -21.64 -8.41 12.71
CA GLU A 290 -22.58 -7.69 13.59
C GLU A 290 -21.94 -7.25 14.92
N SER A 291 -20.85 -7.90 15.35
CA SER A 291 -20.07 -7.53 16.54
C SER A 291 -19.40 -6.15 16.45
N LEU A 292 -19.24 -5.58 15.25
CA LEU A 292 -18.78 -4.18 15.11
C LEU A 292 -19.79 -3.17 15.67
N ASN A 293 -21.03 -3.59 15.95
CA ASN A 293 -22.01 -2.77 16.68
C ASN A 293 -21.65 -2.58 18.17
N ASP A 294 -20.84 -3.48 18.75
CA ASP A 294 -20.42 -3.41 20.16
C ASP A 294 -19.34 -2.33 20.40
N LEU A 295 -18.74 -1.80 19.33
CA LEU A 295 -17.70 -0.77 19.40
C LEU A 295 -18.28 0.60 19.77
N THR A 296 -18.55 0.81 21.06
CA THR A 296 -19.24 2.00 21.60
C THR A 296 -18.58 3.36 21.31
N LYS A 297 -17.33 3.40 20.84
CA LYS A 297 -16.65 4.64 20.42
C LYS A 297 -16.51 4.81 18.91
N LEU A 298 -16.92 3.84 18.10
CA LEU A 298 -16.72 3.87 16.65
C LEU A 298 -17.57 4.96 16.00
N LYS A 299 -16.91 5.97 15.44
CA LYS A 299 -17.52 7.14 14.78
C LYS A 299 -17.47 7.03 13.26
N ARG A 300 -16.43 6.38 12.72
CA ARG A 300 -16.22 6.23 11.27
C ARG A 300 -15.88 4.79 10.88
N ILE A 301 -16.57 4.28 9.87
CA ILE A 301 -16.18 3.08 9.12
C ILE A 301 -16.05 3.38 7.62
N ASP A 302 -15.09 2.74 6.96
CA ASP A 302 -14.94 2.82 5.51
C ASP A 302 -14.67 1.43 4.93
N LEU A 303 -15.58 0.96 4.08
CA LEU A 303 -15.58 -0.38 3.46
C LEU A 303 -15.60 -0.30 1.92
N ASN A 304 -15.52 0.90 1.33
CA ASN A 304 -15.74 1.13 -0.09
C ASN A 304 -14.72 0.40 -0.99
N GLY A 305 -15.10 -0.06 -2.19
CA GLY A 305 -14.17 -0.70 -3.12
C GLY A 305 -13.64 -2.06 -2.64
N ASN A 306 -14.46 -2.81 -1.91
CA ASN A 306 -14.26 -4.24 -1.64
C ASN A 306 -14.99 -5.10 -2.69
N ILE A 307 -14.70 -6.40 -2.74
CA ILE A 307 -15.28 -7.29 -3.77
C ILE A 307 -16.77 -7.51 -3.53
N LYS A 308 -17.14 -7.98 -2.34
CA LYS A 308 -18.53 -8.35 -2.02
C LYS A 308 -18.72 -8.52 -0.51
N ILE A 309 -19.07 -7.43 0.17
CA ILE A 309 -19.46 -7.50 1.58
C ILE A 309 -20.95 -7.85 1.66
N THR A 310 -21.32 -8.89 2.43
CA THR A 310 -22.71 -9.32 2.60
C THR A 310 -23.21 -9.08 4.03
N GLY A 311 -24.52 -9.23 4.26
CA GLY A 311 -25.11 -9.23 5.60
C GLY A 311 -25.94 -7.98 5.88
N LYS A 312 -25.91 -7.50 7.12
CA LYS A 312 -26.65 -6.32 7.56
C LYS A 312 -25.73 -5.11 7.67
N ILE A 313 -26.25 -3.91 7.37
CA ILE A 313 -25.56 -2.66 7.71
C ILE A 313 -25.40 -2.51 9.23
N LEU A 314 -24.37 -1.77 9.65
CA LEU A 314 -24.16 -1.50 11.08
C LEU A 314 -25.19 -0.51 11.62
N ILE A 315 -25.69 -0.81 12.82
CA ILE A 315 -26.70 -0.07 13.58
C ILE A 315 -26.11 0.63 14.82
N ASN A 316 -24.78 0.76 14.86
CA ASN A 316 -24.05 1.41 15.93
C ASN A 316 -24.43 2.89 16.00
N LYS A 317 -25.19 3.27 17.04
CA LYS A 317 -25.68 4.64 17.26
C LYS A 317 -24.61 5.74 17.34
N ASN A 318 -23.34 5.39 17.53
CA ASN A 318 -22.22 6.33 17.59
C ASN A 318 -21.55 6.53 16.21
N LEU A 319 -21.88 5.69 15.24
CA LEU A 319 -21.34 5.73 13.88
C LEU A 319 -21.96 6.95 13.17
N THR A 320 -21.15 7.98 12.96
CA THR A 320 -21.55 9.23 12.30
C THR A 320 -21.16 9.27 10.82
N ARG A 321 -20.28 8.35 10.38
CA ARG A 321 -19.82 8.26 8.99
C ARG A 321 -19.63 6.80 8.61
N CYS A 322 -20.35 6.34 7.59
CA CYS A 322 -20.13 5.04 6.97
C CYS A 322 -19.96 5.22 5.47
N ASN A 323 -18.90 4.63 4.92
CA ASN A 323 -18.66 4.59 3.48
C ASN A 323 -18.80 3.15 3.01
N TYR A 324 -19.98 2.80 2.50
CA TYR A 324 -20.26 1.51 1.87
C TYR A 324 -20.11 1.62 0.35
N ASP A 325 -20.06 0.49 -0.35
CA ASP A 325 -20.07 0.44 -1.83
C ASP A 325 -21.37 -0.20 -2.31
N SER A 326 -21.86 0.26 -3.47
CA SER A 326 -22.90 -0.36 -4.29
C SER A 326 -22.68 -1.86 -4.57
N ASN A 327 -21.42 -2.31 -4.58
CA ASN A 327 -21.05 -3.73 -4.72
C ASN A 327 -21.37 -4.56 -3.45
N CYS A 328 -21.63 -3.92 -2.31
CA CYS A 328 -21.99 -4.61 -1.06
C CYS A 328 -23.44 -5.11 -1.14
N GLN A 329 -23.64 -6.39 -0.87
CA GLN A 329 -24.97 -7.01 -0.75
C GLN A 329 -25.44 -6.90 0.71
N LEU A 330 -25.54 -5.66 1.17
CA LEU A 330 -25.98 -5.29 2.51
C LEU A 330 -27.48 -4.95 2.52
N CYS A 331 -28.13 -5.11 3.66
CA CYS A 331 -29.54 -4.82 3.85
C CYS A 331 -29.83 -4.16 5.20
N ILE A 332 -30.94 -3.42 5.27
CA ILE A 332 -31.42 -2.78 6.50
C ILE A 332 -32.08 -3.85 7.39
N PRO A 333 -31.70 -3.98 8.68
CA PRO A 333 -32.38 -4.88 9.61
C PRO A 333 -33.89 -4.58 9.72
N GLU A 334 -34.72 -5.62 9.76
CA GLU A 334 -36.19 -5.58 9.61
C GLU A 334 -36.98 -4.67 10.57
N LYS A 335 -36.32 -4.08 11.58
CA LYS A 335 -36.93 -3.24 12.62
C LYS A 335 -36.48 -1.77 12.59
N LEU A 336 -35.72 -1.37 11.57
CA LEU A 336 -35.14 -0.03 11.46
C LEU A 336 -35.40 0.56 10.08
N LYS A 337 -35.52 1.87 10.03
CA LYS A 337 -35.50 2.68 8.79
C LYS A 337 -34.11 3.25 8.56
N GLU A 338 -33.81 3.59 7.31
CA GLU A 338 -32.57 4.28 6.93
C GLU A 338 -32.36 5.60 7.69
N GLU A 339 -33.45 6.36 7.86
CA GLU A 339 -33.53 7.60 8.65
C GLU A 339 -33.03 7.44 10.11
N GLU A 340 -33.18 6.25 10.69
CA GLU A 340 -32.83 5.94 12.08
C GLU A 340 -31.35 5.54 12.25
N ILE A 341 -30.59 5.45 11.15
CA ILE A 341 -29.20 5.00 11.11
C ILE A 341 -28.30 6.23 10.92
N PRO A 342 -27.62 6.74 11.97
CA PRO A 342 -27.03 8.10 11.93
C PRO A 342 -25.97 8.31 10.84
N CYS A 343 -25.30 7.24 10.41
CA CYS A 343 -24.25 7.31 9.40
C CYS A 343 -24.78 7.40 7.95
N LEU A 344 -26.07 7.11 7.72
CA LEU A 344 -26.71 7.12 6.40
C LEU A 344 -27.49 8.42 6.10
N GLN A 345 -27.53 9.37 7.03
CA GLN A 345 -28.37 10.57 6.95
C GLN A 345 -27.93 11.62 5.91
N ASP A 346 -26.80 11.43 5.21
CA ASP A 346 -26.39 12.29 4.08
C ASP A 346 -27.12 11.89 2.77
N GLU A 347 -27.73 12.85 2.06
CA GLU A 347 -28.57 12.65 0.87
C GLU A 347 -27.88 11.98 -0.35
N ASN A 348 -26.57 11.73 -0.29
CA ASN A 348 -25.79 11.10 -1.36
C ASN A 348 -25.50 9.60 -1.11
N ASN A 349 -26.09 9.00 -0.07
CA ASN A 349 -25.83 7.61 0.29
C ASN A 349 -26.56 6.59 -0.59
N ILE A 350 -26.02 5.37 -0.59
CA ILE A 350 -26.59 4.21 -1.30
C ILE A 350 -27.83 3.76 -0.53
N GLN A 351 -28.99 3.77 -1.20
CA GLN A 351 -30.22 3.22 -0.62
C GLN A 351 -30.14 1.70 -0.48
N PHE A 352 -30.42 1.19 0.72
CA PHE A 352 -30.44 -0.24 1.01
C PHE A 352 -31.88 -0.76 1.17
N GLN A 353 -32.18 -1.93 0.61
CA GLN A 353 -33.47 -2.61 0.82
C GLN A 353 -33.52 -3.24 2.21
N SER A 354 -34.74 -3.48 2.74
CA SER A 354 -34.90 -4.26 3.96
C SER A 354 -34.47 -5.72 3.72
N CYS A 355 -33.85 -6.32 4.74
CA CYS A 355 -33.51 -7.75 4.70
C CYS A 355 -34.76 -8.64 4.48
N SER A 356 -35.93 -8.22 4.98
CA SER A 356 -37.20 -8.94 4.77
C SER A 356 -37.64 -8.93 3.30
N GLU A 357 -37.60 -7.76 2.64
CA GLU A 357 -37.95 -7.60 1.22
C GLU A 357 -37.05 -8.45 0.32
N ILE A 358 -35.76 -8.47 0.59
CA ILE A 358 -34.78 -9.31 -0.12
C ILE A 358 -35.10 -10.79 0.05
N ASN A 359 -35.54 -11.22 1.24
CA ASN A 359 -35.92 -12.61 1.50
C ASN A 359 -37.24 -12.97 0.80
N GLU A 360 -38.27 -12.11 0.85
CA GLU A 360 -39.50 -12.29 0.08
C GLU A 360 -39.23 -12.38 -1.43
N LEU A 361 -38.34 -11.54 -1.97
CA LEU A 361 -37.95 -11.58 -3.38
C LEU A 361 -37.24 -12.89 -3.75
N LYS A 362 -36.40 -13.44 -2.86
CA LYS A 362 -35.80 -14.77 -3.06
C LYS A 362 -36.86 -15.87 -3.05
N GLU A 363 -37.82 -15.84 -2.12
CA GLU A 363 -38.90 -16.82 -2.03
C GLU A 363 -39.85 -16.75 -3.22
N LYS A 364 -40.29 -15.55 -3.63
CA LYS A 364 -41.11 -15.33 -4.84
C LYS A 364 -40.40 -15.84 -6.09
N ASN A 365 -39.10 -15.58 -6.25
CA ASN A 365 -38.31 -16.09 -7.38
C ASN A 365 -38.11 -17.62 -7.36
N ASN A 366 -38.06 -18.26 -6.17
CA ASN A 366 -38.01 -19.72 -6.05
C ASN A 366 -39.39 -20.36 -6.36
N ASN A 367 -40.48 -19.72 -5.95
CA ASN A 367 -41.84 -20.19 -6.24
C ASN A 367 -42.19 -20.08 -7.74
N VAL A 368 -41.72 -19.03 -8.43
CA VAL A 368 -41.86 -18.92 -9.91
C VAL A 368 -41.10 -20.05 -10.64
N LYS A 369 -39.94 -20.48 -10.13
CA LYS A 369 -39.22 -21.64 -10.69
C LYS A 369 -39.97 -22.97 -10.47
N ASN A 370 -40.67 -23.14 -9.34
CA ASN A 370 -41.46 -24.34 -9.08
C ASN A 370 -42.74 -24.42 -9.93
N ASN A 371 -43.41 -23.29 -10.21
CA ASN A 371 -44.63 -23.28 -11.02
C ASN A 371 -44.42 -23.57 -12.51
N ASN A 372 -43.19 -23.47 -13.02
CA ASN A 372 -42.86 -23.81 -14.42
C ASN A 372 -42.49 -25.30 -14.64
N ASN A 373 -42.57 -26.16 -13.61
CA ASN A 373 -42.21 -27.58 -13.71
C ASN A 373 -43.40 -28.54 -13.96
N ASN A 374 -44.59 -28.02 -14.28
CA ASN A 374 -45.75 -28.82 -14.71
C ASN A 374 -46.01 -28.68 -16.22
N ASN A 375 -45.16 -29.31 -17.04
CA ASN A 375 -45.52 -30.01 -18.29
C ASN A 375 -44.26 -30.48 -19.04
N ASN A 376 -43.89 -31.75 -18.84
CA ASN A 376 -43.75 -32.73 -19.92
C ASN A 376 -43.13 -34.02 -19.35
N ASN A 377 -43.86 -35.13 -19.48
CA ASN A 377 -43.26 -36.45 -19.45
C ASN A 377 -42.43 -36.62 -20.72
N ASP A 378 -41.17 -37.03 -20.59
CA ASP A 378 -40.65 -38.07 -21.48
C ASP A 378 -39.50 -38.83 -20.81
N ASN A 379 -39.60 -40.16 -20.87
CA ASN A 379 -38.62 -41.06 -20.28
C ASN A 379 -37.39 -41.18 -21.20
N ASN A 380 -36.20 -40.85 -20.69
CA ASN A 380 -35.02 -41.64 -21.03
C ASN A 380 -33.91 -41.48 -19.98
N ASN A 381 -33.56 -42.59 -19.34
CA ASN A 381 -32.64 -42.62 -18.21
C ASN A 381 -31.19 -42.85 -18.68
N LYS A 382 -30.38 -41.79 -18.78
CA LYS A 382 -28.92 -41.88 -18.80
C LYS A 382 -28.35 -40.83 -17.86
N ASN A 383 -27.51 -41.28 -16.92
CA ASN A 383 -26.96 -40.49 -15.83
C ASN A 383 -26.18 -39.27 -16.34
N ASN A 384 -26.74 -38.08 -16.11
CA ASN A 384 -25.98 -36.84 -16.02
C ASN A 384 -26.26 -36.26 -14.63
N ASN A 385 -25.20 -36.08 -13.83
CA ASN A 385 -25.31 -35.44 -12.51
C ASN A 385 -25.76 -33.99 -12.70
N LYS A 386 -27.06 -33.74 -12.54
CA LYS A 386 -27.61 -32.38 -12.47
C LYS A 386 -27.22 -31.74 -11.15
N SER A 387 -26.86 -30.47 -11.23
CA SER A 387 -26.62 -29.60 -10.08
C SER A 387 -27.72 -29.67 -9.02
N ASN A 388 -27.35 -29.98 -7.77
CA ASN A 388 -28.15 -29.59 -6.61
C ASN A 388 -27.66 -28.22 -6.11
N ASN A 389 -28.60 -27.34 -5.73
CA ASN A 389 -28.36 -25.98 -5.21
C ASN A 389 -27.69 -24.98 -6.18
N ASN A 390 -27.98 -25.05 -7.50
CA ASN A 390 -27.46 -24.14 -8.54
C ASN A 390 -25.92 -24.06 -8.65
N ARG A 391 -25.19 -25.06 -8.14
CA ARG A 391 -23.72 -25.17 -8.21
C ARG A 391 -23.26 -26.05 -9.37
N CYS A 392 -22.22 -25.65 -10.09
CA CYS A 392 -21.70 -26.37 -11.25
C CYS A 392 -20.17 -26.49 -11.25
N GLY A 393 -19.65 -27.41 -12.05
CA GLY A 393 -18.21 -27.70 -12.14
C GLY A 393 -17.93 -29.21 -12.04
N SER A 394 -16.65 -29.57 -12.20
CA SER A 394 -16.17 -30.97 -12.25
C SER A 394 -16.67 -31.87 -11.11
N GLU A 395 -16.82 -31.34 -9.89
CA GLU A 395 -17.31 -32.09 -8.71
C GLU A 395 -18.79 -31.85 -8.37
N LYS A 396 -19.49 -30.98 -9.10
CA LYS A 396 -20.86 -30.53 -8.78
C LYS A 396 -21.87 -30.74 -9.91
N GLY A 397 -21.40 -31.16 -11.08
CA GLY A 397 -22.23 -31.45 -12.24
C GLY A 397 -22.50 -30.24 -13.12
N SER A 398 -23.34 -30.44 -14.12
CA SER A 398 -23.69 -29.41 -15.10
C SER A 398 -24.97 -28.67 -14.71
N CYS A 399 -25.08 -27.44 -15.17
CA CYS A 399 -26.26 -26.60 -15.01
C CYS A 399 -27.48 -27.15 -15.75
N PRO A 400 -28.70 -26.75 -15.34
CA PRO A 400 -29.91 -27.02 -16.11
C PRO A 400 -29.79 -26.47 -17.54
N THR A 401 -30.44 -27.15 -18.49
CA THR A 401 -30.52 -26.76 -19.90
C THR A 401 -30.97 -25.29 -20.04
N GLY A 402 -30.32 -24.53 -20.92
CA GLY A 402 -30.49 -23.10 -21.09
C GLY A 402 -29.75 -22.20 -20.10
N GLN A 403 -29.00 -22.77 -19.14
CA GLN A 403 -28.22 -22.02 -18.14
C GLN A 403 -26.71 -22.19 -18.29
N CYS A 404 -25.98 -21.14 -17.92
CA CYS A 404 -24.53 -21.04 -18.05
C CYS A 404 -23.83 -21.27 -16.71
N CYS A 405 -22.66 -21.91 -16.73
CA CYS A 405 -21.86 -22.12 -15.52
C CYS A 405 -20.78 -21.04 -15.40
N SER A 406 -20.90 -20.14 -14.44
CA SER A 406 -19.86 -19.14 -14.15
C SER A 406 -18.54 -19.77 -13.69
N ILE A 407 -17.42 -19.03 -13.80
CA ILE A 407 -16.10 -19.47 -13.29
C ILE A 407 -16.11 -19.84 -11.79
N TYR A 408 -17.04 -19.26 -11.02
CA TYR A 408 -17.22 -19.48 -9.58
C TYR A 408 -18.10 -20.71 -9.25
N GLY A 409 -18.44 -21.51 -10.25
CA GLY A 409 -19.21 -22.74 -10.08
C GLY A 409 -20.67 -22.50 -9.70
N TRP A 410 -21.31 -21.49 -10.30
CA TRP A 410 -22.74 -21.18 -10.16
C TRP A 410 -23.46 -21.15 -11.50
N CYS A 411 -24.71 -21.62 -11.53
CA CYS A 411 -25.60 -21.62 -12.67
C CYS A 411 -26.42 -20.33 -12.77
N GLY A 412 -26.45 -19.70 -13.96
CA GLY A 412 -27.26 -18.51 -14.22
C GLY A 412 -27.25 -18.08 -15.68
N ASN A 413 -28.07 -17.07 -15.99
CA ASN A 413 -28.35 -16.63 -17.37
C ASN A 413 -27.82 -15.22 -17.69
N THR A 414 -27.13 -14.57 -16.75
CA THR A 414 -26.60 -13.21 -16.93
C THR A 414 -25.24 -13.23 -17.64
N GLU A 415 -24.80 -12.08 -18.15
CA GLU A 415 -23.51 -11.95 -18.84
C GLU A 415 -22.32 -12.47 -18.01
N MET A 416 -22.29 -12.25 -16.69
CA MET A 416 -21.24 -12.80 -15.82
C MET A 416 -21.27 -14.33 -15.69
N HIS A 417 -22.41 -14.98 -15.93
CA HIS A 417 -22.52 -16.44 -15.94
C HIS A 417 -22.27 -17.01 -17.33
N CYS A 418 -22.67 -16.31 -18.38
CA CYS A 418 -22.68 -16.80 -19.75
C CYS A 418 -21.48 -16.38 -20.59
N SER A 419 -20.89 -15.21 -20.35
CA SER A 419 -19.78 -14.73 -21.17
C SER A 419 -18.55 -15.58 -20.92
N ILE A 420 -17.98 -16.05 -22.02
CA ILE A 420 -16.74 -16.81 -22.04
C ILE A 420 -15.57 -15.88 -21.64
N SER A 421 -15.68 -14.58 -21.95
CA SER A 421 -14.68 -13.58 -21.54
C SER A 421 -14.54 -13.46 -20.01
N LYS A 422 -15.64 -13.72 -19.28
CA LYS A 422 -15.79 -13.73 -17.81
C LYS A 422 -15.58 -15.13 -17.19
N GLY A 423 -15.20 -16.12 -18.00
CA GLY A 423 -14.79 -17.45 -17.53
C GLY A 423 -15.93 -18.48 -17.42
N CYS A 424 -17.00 -18.35 -18.20
CA CYS A 424 -18.02 -19.39 -18.27
C CYS A 424 -17.43 -20.78 -18.63
N GLN A 425 -17.80 -21.81 -17.87
CA GLN A 425 -17.29 -23.17 -17.96
C GLN A 425 -18.12 -23.99 -18.96
N LEU A 426 -17.58 -24.17 -20.17
CA LEU A 426 -18.25 -24.78 -21.32
C LEU A 426 -18.70 -26.24 -21.12
N GLU A 427 -18.00 -27.00 -20.27
CA GLU A 427 -18.35 -28.41 -19.96
C GLU A 427 -19.53 -28.53 -18.99
N PHE A 428 -19.86 -27.44 -18.28
CA PHE A 428 -20.83 -27.44 -17.19
C PHE A 428 -22.00 -26.46 -17.40
N GLY A 429 -22.07 -25.73 -18.52
CA GLY A 429 -23.23 -24.89 -18.88
C GLY A 429 -23.13 -24.23 -20.27
N GLU A 430 -24.26 -23.71 -20.74
CA GLU A 430 -24.45 -23.19 -22.11
C GLU A 430 -23.94 -21.75 -22.30
N CYS A 431 -22.62 -21.57 -22.25
CA CYS A 431 -21.97 -20.26 -22.40
C CYS A 431 -22.35 -19.53 -23.69
N LYS A 432 -22.65 -18.23 -23.57
CA LYS A 432 -23.04 -17.35 -24.68
C LYS A 432 -21.90 -16.39 -25.00
N ASP A 433 -21.15 -16.71 -26.04
CA ASP A 433 -20.29 -15.82 -26.83
C ASP A 433 -19.80 -16.62 -28.06
N SER A 434 -20.61 -16.68 -29.11
CA SER A 434 -20.31 -17.49 -30.30
C SER A 434 -20.49 -16.73 -31.62
N VAL A 435 -19.76 -15.63 -31.79
CA VAL A 435 -19.30 -15.28 -33.14
C VAL A 435 -18.25 -16.31 -33.50
N ILE A 436 -18.64 -17.33 -34.28
CA ILE A 436 -17.71 -18.26 -34.90
C ILE A 436 -17.15 -17.58 -36.14
N SER A 437 -15.84 -17.49 -36.23
CA SER A 437 -15.12 -16.87 -37.33
C SER A 437 -15.41 -17.56 -38.66
N THR A 438 -15.94 -16.79 -39.61
CA THR A 438 -16.17 -17.22 -41.00
C THR A 438 -15.04 -16.78 -41.95
N ASN A 439 -14.11 -15.94 -41.48
CA ASN A 439 -13.02 -15.35 -42.27
C ASN A 439 -11.60 -15.82 -41.84
N LYS A 440 -11.52 -16.90 -41.04
CA LYS A 440 -10.29 -17.48 -40.44
C LYS A 440 -9.54 -16.58 -39.44
N ARG A 441 -10.15 -15.50 -38.96
CA ARG A 441 -9.58 -14.58 -37.95
C ARG A 441 -10.17 -14.82 -36.56
N CYS A 442 -9.43 -14.57 -35.49
CA CYS A 442 -9.92 -14.79 -34.14
C CYS A 442 -9.35 -13.79 -33.13
N GLY A 443 -10.04 -13.63 -32.00
CA GLY A 443 -9.69 -12.67 -30.96
C GLY A 443 -10.90 -11.91 -30.47
N SER A 444 -10.68 -10.89 -29.64
CA SER A 444 -11.75 -10.08 -29.04
C SER A 444 -12.62 -9.30 -30.03
N LYS A 445 -12.17 -9.14 -31.29
CA LYS A 445 -12.92 -8.50 -32.38
C LYS A 445 -13.53 -9.50 -33.39
N ASP A 446 -12.78 -10.56 -33.70
CA ASP A 446 -13.09 -11.48 -34.81
C ASP A 446 -13.78 -12.79 -34.33
N GLY A 447 -13.90 -13.01 -33.02
CA GLY A 447 -14.60 -14.15 -32.43
C GLY A 447 -13.73 -15.39 -32.22
N ARG A 448 -14.38 -16.56 -32.13
CA ARG A 448 -13.73 -17.86 -31.87
C ARG A 448 -13.52 -18.63 -33.17
N CYS A 449 -12.47 -19.45 -33.24
CA CYS A 449 -12.24 -20.31 -34.38
C CYS A 449 -13.30 -21.43 -34.50
N PRO A 450 -13.57 -21.93 -35.73
CA PRO A 450 -14.43 -23.10 -35.94
C PRO A 450 -14.00 -24.32 -35.12
N ASN A 451 -14.94 -25.22 -34.82
CA ASN A 451 -14.71 -26.39 -33.97
C ASN A 451 -13.49 -27.21 -34.41
N GLY A 452 -12.62 -27.55 -33.45
CA GLY A 452 -11.36 -28.26 -33.69
C GLY A 452 -10.16 -27.36 -34.05
N GLN A 453 -10.34 -26.04 -34.15
CA GLN A 453 -9.27 -25.10 -34.50
C GLN A 453 -8.78 -24.26 -33.32
N CYS A 454 -7.52 -23.86 -33.41
CA CYS A 454 -6.76 -23.08 -32.45
C CYS A 454 -6.63 -21.63 -32.93
N CYS A 455 -6.49 -20.69 -32.00
CA CYS A 455 -6.31 -19.28 -32.29
C CYS A 455 -4.89 -18.86 -31.97
N SER A 456 -4.07 -18.54 -32.97
CA SER A 456 -2.67 -18.13 -32.75
C SER A 456 -2.55 -16.79 -32.03
N GLN A 457 -1.37 -16.45 -31.51
CA GLN A 457 -1.09 -15.14 -30.91
C GLN A 457 -1.38 -13.95 -31.85
N PHE A 458 -1.36 -14.19 -33.17
CA PHE A 458 -1.63 -13.19 -34.21
C PHE A 458 -3.10 -13.09 -34.63
N GLY A 459 -4.00 -13.82 -33.99
CA GLY A 459 -5.44 -13.76 -34.25
C GLY A 459 -5.88 -14.48 -35.53
N TRP A 460 -5.28 -15.63 -35.82
CA TRP A 460 -5.67 -16.49 -36.95
C TRP A 460 -6.04 -17.91 -36.51
N CYS A 461 -6.95 -18.53 -37.25
CA CYS A 461 -7.46 -19.87 -37.01
C CYS A 461 -6.70 -20.94 -37.81
N GLY A 462 -6.25 -21.98 -37.12
CA GLY A 462 -5.53 -23.12 -37.70
C GLY A 462 -5.45 -24.31 -36.74
N THR A 463 -4.98 -25.47 -37.23
CA THR A 463 -4.93 -26.73 -36.46
C THR A 463 -3.50 -27.24 -36.22
N SER A 464 -2.48 -26.50 -36.66
CA SER A 464 -1.08 -26.92 -36.54
C SER A 464 -0.45 -26.43 -35.21
N PRO A 465 0.69 -27.02 -34.78
CA PRO A 465 1.28 -26.71 -33.47
C PRO A 465 1.60 -25.23 -33.26
N GLU A 466 1.91 -24.47 -34.31
CA GLU A 466 2.21 -23.03 -34.27
C GLU A 466 0.97 -22.18 -33.94
N PHE A 467 -0.23 -22.73 -34.20
CA PHE A 467 -1.50 -22.11 -33.86
C PHE A 467 -2.05 -22.61 -32.52
N CYS A 468 -1.71 -23.84 -32.15
CA CYS A 468 -2.26 -24.54 -30.99
C CYS A 468 -1.39 -24.48 -29.73
N SER A 469 -0.07 -24.37 -29.85
CA SER A 469 0.82 -24.40 -28.70
C SER A 469 0.64 -23.17 -27.82
N ILE A 470 0.50 -23.41 -26.52
CA ILE A 470 0.51 -22.35 -25.50
C ILE A 470 1.88 -21.65 -25.43
N SER A 471 2.99 -22.31 -25.82
CA SER A 471 4.32 -21.66 -25.91
C SER A 471 4.37 -20.59 -27.00
N GLU A 472 3.67 -20.81 -28.12
CA GLU A 472 3.60 -19.91 -29.26
C GLU A 472 2.46 -18.87 -29.11
N GLY A 473 1.97 -18.70 -27.87
CA GLY A 473 0.98 -17.69 -27.50
C GLY A 473 -0.44 -17.98 -28.00
N CYS A 474 -0.82 -19.25 -28.20
CA CYS A 474 -2.19 -19.61 -28.54
C CYS A 474 -3.22 -19.01 -27.56
N GLN A 475 -4.22 -18.33 -28.09
CA GLN A 475 -5.24 -17.61 -27.34
C GLN A 475 -6.39 -18.55 -26.94
N SER A 476 -6.26 -19.21 -25.79
CA SER A 476 -7.21 -20.21 -25.29
C SER A 476 -8.65 -19.72 -25.09
N LYS A 477 -8.87 -18.40 -24.98
CA LYS A 477 -10.22 -17.82 -24.98
C LYS A 477 -10.94 -17.96 -26.33
N PHE A 478 -10.18 -18.04 -27.44
CA PHE A 478 -10.68 -17.94 -28.81
C PHE A 478 -10.39 -19.19 -29.69
N GLY A 479 -9.64 -20.18 -29.20
CA GLY A 479 -9.42 -21.47 -29.89
C GLY A 479 -8.87 -22.57 -28.97
N GLN A 480 -8.80 -23.80 -29.47
CA GLN A 480 -8.48 -25.01 -28.68
C GLN A 480 -6.97 -25.25 -28.48
N CYS A 481 -6.33 -24.49 -27.61
CA CYS A 481 -4.88 -24.60 -27.37
C CYS A 481 -4.47 -25.92 -26.68
N THR A 482 -3.27 -26.39 -26.98
CA THR A 482 -2.70 -27.67 -26.50
C THR A 482 -1.37 -27.49 -25.77
N LEU A 483 -1.12 -28.38 -24.80
CA LEU A 483 0.13 -28.49 -24.05
C LEU A 483 1.06 -29.53 -24.70
N ILE A 484 1.63 -29.22 -25.87
CA ILE A 484 2.54 -30.12 -26.58
C ILE A 484 3.80 -29.38 -27.03
N PRO A 485 4.97 -29.60 -26.39
CA PRO A 485 6.27 -29.33 -26.99
C PRO A 485 6.72 -30.56 -27.79
N TYR A 486 6.57 -30.53 -29.12
CA TYR A 486 7.11 -31.59 -29.98
C TYR A 486 8.60 -31.35 -30.22
N SER A 487 9.42 -32.39 -30.03
CA SER A 487 10.87 -32.32 -30.24
C SER A 487 11.26 -32.78 -31.66
N SER A 488 11.81 -31.88 -32.47
CA SER A 488 12.67 -32.26 -33.61
C SER A 488 13.56 -31.11 -34.09
N SER A 489 14.87 -31.35 -34.05
CA SER A 489 15.94 -30.89 -34.97
C SER A 489 15.54 -30.05 -36.21
N SER A 490 16.30 -29.03 -36.67
CA SER A 490 17.74 -28.72 -36.46
C SER A 490 18.13 -27.31 -36.97
N SER A 491 19.43 -26.97 -36.80
CA SER A 491 20.22 -25.90 -37.47
C SER A 491 20.02 -24.43 -37.06
N SER A 492 20.88 -24.00 -36.14
CA SER A 492 21.71 -22.78 -36.21
C SER A 492 21.15 -21.46 -36.78
N SER A 493 21.05 -20.44 -35.92
CA SER A 493 22.03 -19.33 -35.91
C SER A 493 21.83 -18.39 -34.71
N SER A 494 22.85 -17.57 -34.45
CA SER A 494 23.04 -16.73 -33.26
C SER A 494 22.10 -15.51 -33.15
N SER A 495 21.67 -15.16 -31.93
CA SER A 495 22.18 -13.96 -31.22
C SER A 495 21.53 -13.76 -29.84
N SER A 496 22.13 -12.87 -29.05
CA SER A 496 21.91 -12.67 -27.62
C SER A 496 20.62 -11.93 -27.22
N SER A 497 19.98 -12.35 -26.13
CA SER A 497 19.53 -11.43 -25.08
C SER A 497 19.36 -12.14 -23.73
N SER A 498 19.57 -11.42 -22.64
CA SER A 498 19.61 -11.97 -21.29
C SER A 498 18.22 -12.11 -20.67
N SER A 499 17.73 -13.34 -20.54
CA SER A 499 16.82 -13.74 -19.46
C SER A 499 17.55 -14.77 -18.60
N SER A 500 17.48 -14.65 -17.27
CA SER A 500 18.11 -15.59 -16.36
C SER A 500 17.26 -16.85 -16.23
N SER A 501 17.27 -17.69 -17.27
CA SER A 501 16.81 -19.06 -17.17
C SER A 501 17.70 -19.80 -16.15
N LEU A 502 17.06 -20.42 -15.15
CA LEU A 502 17.80 -21.24 -14.19
C LEU A 502 18.39 -22.45 -14.93
N LEU A 503 19.71 -22.61 -14.85
CA LEU A 503 20.44 -23.68 -15.51
C LEU A 503 19.94 -25.06 -15.06
N ILE A 504 20.00 -26.05 -15.94
CA ILE A 504 19.66 -27.44 -15.60
C ILE A 504 20.89 -28.11 -14.96
N SER A 505 20.68 -28.76 -13.81
CA SER A 505 21.71 -29.48 -13.08
C SER A 505 22.25 -30.67 -13.87
N ILE A 506 23.57 -30.75 -13.94
CA ILE A 506 24.33 -31.84 -14.58
C ILE A 506 25.06 -32.75 -13.58
N ASN A 507 25.10 -32.38 -12.30
CA ASN A 507 25.81 -33.09 -11.23
C ASN A 507 24.86 -33.72 -10.19
N GLY A 508 23.55 -33.64 -10.40
CA GLY A 508 22.52 -34.16 -9.49
C GLY A 508 22.19 -33.26 -8.29
N LYS A 509 22.82 -32.08 -8.15
CA LYS A 509 22.50 -31.10 -7.10
C LYS A 509 21.57 -30.01 -7.62
N CYS A 510 20.79 -29.39 -6.75
CA CYS A 510 19.83 -28.36 -7.13
C CYS A 510 19.68 -27.29 -6.05
N GLY A 511 19.29 -26.10 -6.47
CA GLY A 511 19.19 -24.93 -5.59
C GLY A 511 19.69 -23.65 -6.25
N PRO A 512 19.80 -22.54 -5.49
CA PRO A 512 20.15 -21.23 -6.02
C PRO A 512 21.50 -21.14 -6.74
N LYS A 513 22.42 -22.10 -6.50
CA LYS A 513 23.75 -22.16 -7.12
C LYS A 513 23.90 -23.28 -8.17
N ASP A 514 23.16 -24.37 -8.01
CA ASP A 514 23.32 -25.59 -8.83
C ASP A 514 22.19 -25.77 -9.87
N GLY A 515 21.14 -24.93 -9.82
CA GLY A 515 20.09 -24.89 -10.83
C GLY A 515 18.91 -25.82 -10.58
N ILE A 516 18.13 -26.10 -11.62
CA ILE A 516 16.92 -26.93 -11.60
C ILE A 516 17.20 -28.39 -11.93
N CYS A 517 16.42 -29.31 -11.38
CA CYS A 517 16.57 -30.73 -11.66
C CYS A 517 16.10 -31.13 -13.07
N PRO A 518 16.84 -32.00 -13.78
CA PRO A 518 16.46 -32.48 -15.11
C PRO A 518 15.26 -33.44 -15.07
N ASN A 519 14.61 -33.63 -16.22
CA ASN A 519 13.72 -34.77 -16.51
C ASN A 519 12.56 -34.98 -15.51
N GLY A 520 11.94 -33.88 -15.07
CA GLY A 520 10.80 -33.88 -14.16
C GLY A 520 11.13 -34.45 -12.78
N GLN A 521 12.37 -34.27 -12.33
CA GLN A 521 12.80 -34.65 -10.99
C GLN A 521 12.48 -33.56 -9.96
N CYS A 522 12.39 -33.99 -8.71
CA CYS A 522 12.11 -33.16 -7.56
C CYS A 522 13.43 -32.71 -6.93
N CYS A 523 13.49 -31.47 -6.43
CA CYS A 523 14.65 -30.98 -5.70
C CYS A 523 14.42 -31.12 -4.20
N SER A 524 15.13 -32.03 -3.54
CA SER A 524 14.97 -32.26 -2.10
C SER A 524 15.37 -31.05 -1.26
N LYS A 525 14.93 -31.02 0.00
CA LYS A 525 15.32 -29.99 0.98
C LYS A 525 16.83 -29.91 1.26
N TYR A 526 17.59 -30.91 0.82
CA TYR A 526 19.04 -30.99 0.94
C TYR A 526 19.79 -30.63 -0.36
N GLY A 527 19.07 -30.16 -1.39
CA GLY A 527 19.66 -29.73 -2.65
C GLY A 527 20.11 -30.86 -3.57
N TRP A 528 19.36 -31.96 -3.61
CA TRP A 528 19.61 -33.10 -4.51
C TRP A 528 18.40 -33.45 -5.37
N CYS A 529 18.66 -33.83 -6.62
CA CYS A 529 17.66 -34.24 -7.59
C CYS A 529 17.32 -35.72 -7.49
N GLY A 530 16.03 -36.05 -7.52
CA GLY A 530 15.57 -37.43 -7.49
C GLY A 530 14.07 -37.58 -7.78
N LYS A 531 13.58 -38.81 -7.67
CA LYS A 531 12.15 -39.15 -7.81
C LYS A 531 11.71 -39.93 -6.57
N GLY A 532 10.47 -39.72 -6.14
CA GLY A 532 9.90 -40.35 -4.94
C GLY A 532 9.79 -39.42 -3.74
N LYS A 533 9.06 -39.86 -2.71
CA LYS A 533 8.60 -39.00 -1.60
C LYS A 533 9.71 -38.26 -0.85
N GLU A 534 10.91 -38.85 -0.75
CA GLU A 534 12.09 -38.27 -0.10
C GLU A 534 12.61 -37.00 -0.80
N TYR A 535 12.34 -36.86 -2.10
CA TYR A 535 12.74 -35.71 -2.91
C TYR A 535 11.58 -34.76 -3.19
N CYS A 536 10.35 -35.29 -3.31
CA CYS A 536 9.19 -34.57 -3.84
C CYS A 536 8.23 -34.00 -2.79
N ASN A 537 8.29 -34.46 -1.54
CA ASN A 537 7.33 -34.08 -0.50
C ASN A 537 7.92 -32.99 0.43
N THR A 538 7.77 -33.11 1.75
CA THR A 538 8.02 -32.04 2.74
C THR A 538 9.42 -31.44 2.65
N GLY A 539 9.47 -30.17 2.21
CA GLY A 539 10.70 -29.40 2.03
C GLY A 539 11.28 -29.44 0.62
N CYS A 540 10.60 -30.06 -0.35
CA CYS A 540 10.97 -29.96 -1.76
C CYS A 540 11.02 -28.49 -2.24
N GLN A 541 12.07 -28.13 -2.99
CA GLN A 541 12.34 -26.77 -3.41
C GLN A 541 11.68 -26.48 -4.76
N VAL A 542 10.46 -25.94 -4.73
CA VAL A 542 9.59 -25.70 -5.91
C VAL A 542 10.21 -24.85 -7.03
N LEU A 543 11.21 -24.01 -6.73
CA LEU A 543 11.91 -23.21 -7.75
C LEU A 543 12.99 -24.01 -8.51
N TYR A 544 13.34 -25.21 -8.03
CA TYR A 544 14.46 -26.00 -8.52
C TYR A 544 14.08 -27.46 -8.84
N GLY A 545 12.82 -27.86 -8.70
CA GLY A 545 12.31 -29.17 -9.11
C GLY A 545 10.79 -29.28 -8.93
N ILE A 546 10.20 -30.33 -9.50
CA ILE A 546 8.74 -30.53 -9.48
C ILE A 546 8.34 -31.18 -8.16
N CYS A 547 7.67 -30.44 -7.27
CA CYS A 547 7.20 -30.96 -5.98
C CYS A 547 5.76 -31.48 -6.07
N ASN A 548 5.41 -32.43 -5.20
CA ASN A 548 4.08 -33.05 -5.10
C ASN A 548 3.16 -32.31 -4.12
#